data_AF-A0A373ZYR7-F1
#
_entry.id   AF-A0A373ZYR7-F1
#
_cell.length_a   1.000
_cell.length_b   1.000
_cell.length_c   1.000
_cell.angle_alpha   90.00
_cell.angle_beta   90.00
_cell.angle_gamma   90.00
#
_symmetry.space_group_name_H-M   'P 1'
#
loop_
_entity.id
_entity.type
_entity.pdbx_description
1 polymer ?
#
loop_
_entity_poly.entity_id
_entity_poly.type
_entity_poly.pdbx_seq_one_letter_code
_entity_poly.pdbx_strand_id
1 'polypeptide(L)'
;MKNHKRIKECFGDFENIKLTINQNMNEYTFYQDHKGTIWQRSHFSVNAESLNEAKQIIAANNLSSNFVGDLDDGQTIVFHKSEYLYDTLSSMVPDHNQGHATIIVLDSNHETICMNGHDPQVDRSVRKELRVFAWPYKLLPRNASDEEILKAWENGPIPAPEDEREMSEVEIYTPDEFSERINDNKCAFDNYYVRFIIITL
;
A
#
# COMPACT_ATOMS: atom_id res chain seq x y z
N MET A 1 -47.58 -19.14 55.97
CA MET A 1 -47.08 -20.52 55.80
C MET A 1 -47.26 -20.94 54.34
N LYS A 2 -46.22 -21.60 53.78
CA LYS A 2 -46.15 -22.33 52.49
C LYS A 2 -45.79 -21.54 51.22
N ASN A 3 -44.50 -21.68 50.85
CA ASN A 3 -44.00 -22.26 49.58
C ASN A 3 -42.85 -21.46 48.96
N HIS A 4 -41.62 -21.73 49.42
CA HIS A 4 -40.40 -21.48 48.65
C HIS A 4 -39.57 -22.76 48.67
N LYS A 5 -39.76 -23.62 47.66
CA LYS A 5 -38.89 -24.78 47.43
C LYS A 5 -38.65 -24.90 45.92
N ARG A 6 -37.37 -25.10 45.58
CA ARG A 6 -36.75 -25.41 44.28
C ARG A 6 -36.46 -24.26 43.32
N ILE A 7 -35.34 -23.58 43.57
CA ILE A 7 -34.34 -23.27 42.52
C ILE A 7 -32.96 -23.44 43.16
N LYS A 8 -32.51 -24.69 43.28
CA LYS A 8 -31.12 -25.06 43.61
C LYS A 8 -30.78 -26.29 42.79
N GLU A 9 -30.71 -26.13 41.47
CA GLU A 9 -30.37 -27.23 40.54
C GLU A 9 -29.99 -26.69 39.15
N CYS A 10 -29.23 -25.59 39.04
CA CYS A 10 -28.67 -25.14 37.74
C CYS A 10 -27.27 -24.47 37.82
N PHE A 11 -26.58 -24.51 38.96
CA PHE A 11 -25.26 -23.87 39.11
C PHE A 11 -24.08 -24.87 39.11
N GLY A 12 -24.32 -26.12 38.69
CA GLY A 12 -23.29 -27.17 38.63
C GLY A 12 -22.60 -27.37 37.28
N ASP A 13 -23.08 -26.72 36.21
CA ASP A 13 -22.67 -27.08 34.84
C ASP A 13 -21.80 -26.04 34.13
N PHE A 14 -21.56 -24.86 34.70
CA PHE A 14 -20.75 -23.81 34.05
C PHE A 14 -19.24 -24.01 34.20
N GLU A 15 -18.77 -24.67 35.27
CA GLU A 15 -17.33 -24.92 35.43
C GLU A 15 -16.83 -26.09 34.56
N ASN A 16 -17.68 -27.08 34.27
CA ASN A 16 -17.32 -28.19 33.38
C ASN A 16 -17.31 -27.80 31.89
N ILE A 17 -18.10 -26.81 31.46
CA ILE A 17 -18.09 -26.33 30.06
C ILE A 17 -16.76 -25.61 29.72
N LYS A 18 -16.14 -24.92 30.68
CA LYS A 18 -14.82 -24.28 30.46
C LYS A 18 -13.68 -25.30 30.28
N LEU A 19 -13.79 -26.49 30.89
CA LEU A 19 -12.74 -27.50 30.83
C LEU A 19 -12.80 -28.38 29.57
N THR A 20 -13.96 -28.49 28.90
CA THR A 20 -14.12 -29.34 27.71
C THR A 20 -13.83 -28.65 26.38
N ILE A 21 -13.72 -27.30 26.32
CA ILE A 21 -13.47 -26.57 25.05
C ILE A 21 -11.96 -26.42 24.74
N ASN A 22 -11.06 -26.65 25.70
CA ASN A 22 -9.63 -26.35 25.56
C ASN A 22 -8.74 -27.54 25.14
N GLN A 23 -9.14 -28.33 24.13
CA GLN A 23 -8.21 -29.33 23.57
C GLN A 23 -8.04 -29.34 22.04
N ASN A 24 -8.73 -28.50 21.27
CA ASN A 24 -8.59 -28.48 19.81
C ASN A 24 -8.63 -27.06 19.17
N MET A 25 -8.31 -26.00 19.92
CA MET A 25 -8.19 -24.67 19.31
C MET A 25 -6.76 -24.47 18.80
N ASN A 26 -6.63 -24.34 17.49
CA ASN A 26 -5.39 -23.85 16.88
C ASN A 26 -5.24 -22.36 17.24
N GLU A 27 -4.03 -21.98 17.64
CA GLU A 27 -3.66 -20.57 17.79
C GLU A 27 -3.29 -20.00 16.42
N TYR A 28 -3.85 -18.84 16.09
CA TYR A 28 -3.56 -18.10 14.86
C TYR A 28 -3.06 -16.71 15.23
N THR A 29 -1.98 -16.27 14.59
CA THR A 29 -1.36 -14.95 14.82
C THR A 29 -1.85 -13.94 13.79
N PHE A 30 -2.15 -12.73 14.26
CA PHE A 30 -2.57 -11.60 13.44
C PHE A 30 -1.83 -10.34 13.87
N TYR A 31 -1.71 -9.39 12.96
CA TYR A 31 -1.15 -8.07 13.24
C TYR A 31 -2.21 -6.99 13.02
N GLN A 32 -2.04 -5.86 13.69
CA GLN A 32 -2.85 -4.68 13.45
C GLN A 32 -1.95 -3.46 13.38
N ASP A 33 -1.97 -2.82 12.23
CA ASP A 33 -1.30 -1.55 12.02
C ASP A 33 -2.27 -0.41 12.32
N HIS A 34 -1.76 0.62 12.98
CA HIS A 34 -2.53 1.80 13.36
C HIS A 34 -1.78 3.07 12.98
N LYS A 35 -2.42 3.92 12.18
CA LYS A 35 -1.93 5.23 11.76
C LYS A 35 -2.46 6.31 12.70
N GLY A 36 -1.56 7.15 13.19
CA GLY A 36 -1.89 8.22 14.12
C GLY A 36 -0.96 9.42 13.96
N THR A 37 -1.24 10.47 14.71
CA THR A 37 -0.33 11.61 14.86
C THR A 37 0.45 11.49 16.15
N ILE A 38 1.73 11.80 16.12
CA ILE A 38 2.61 11.78 17.29
C ILE A 38 3.54 12.99 17.23
N TRP A 39 3.80 13.60 18.39
CA TRP A 39 4.82 14.65 18.46
C TRP A 39 6.22 14.04 18.49
N GLN A 40 7.10 14.58 17.66
CA GLN A 40 8.53 14.32 17.72
C GLN A 40 9.21 15.50 18.41
N ARG A 41 10.12 15.21 19.34
CA ARG A 41 10.97 16.21 19.98
C ARG A 41 12.38 16.10 19.42
N SER A 42 12.85 17.17 18.79
CA SER A 42 14.23 17.31 18.33
C SER A 42 15.03 18.12 19.34
N HIS A 43 16.11 17.53 19.85
CA HIS A 43 17.04 18.20 20.75
C HIS A 43 18.14 18.87 19.94
N PHE A 44 18.38 20.16 20.19
CA PHE A 44 19.42 20.93 19.52
C PHE A 44 20.00 22.00 20.44
N SER A 45 21.16 22.54 20.09
CA SER A 45 21.80 23.67 20.76
C SER A 45 22.05 24.80 19.77
N VAL A 46 22.13 26.03 20.28
CA VAL A 46 22.49 27.20 19.47
C VAL A 46 23.75 27.81 20.07
N ASN A 47 24.78 27.98 19.23
CA ASN A 47 26.00 28.68 19.58
C ASN A 47 25.75 30.18 19.45
N ALA A 48 25.67 30.89 20.58
CA ALA A 48 25.40 32.32 20.65
C ALA A 48 26.03 32.92 21.92
N GLU A 49 26.32 34.21 21.91
CA GLU A 49 26.86 34.95 23.05
C GLU A 49 25.80 35.21 24.14
N SER A 50 24.51 35.13 23.77
CA SER A 50 23.41 35.32 24.72
C SER A 50 22.14 34.54 24.38
N LEU A 51 21.26 34.32 25.36
CA LEU A 51 19.94 33.72 25.13
C LEU A 51 19.08 34.56 24.17
N ASN A 52 19.24 35.88 24.17
CA ASN A 52 18.47 36.75 23.28
C ASN A 52 18.92 36.58 21.82
N GLU A 53 20.23 36.51 21.60
CA GLU A 53 20.80 36.19 20.29
C GLU A 53 20.42 34.78 19.83
N ALA A 54 20.50 33.77 20.70
CA ALA A 54 20.07 32.41 20.38
C ALA A 54 18.60 32.38 19.89
N LYS A 55 17.70 33.13 20.53
CA LYS A 55 16.30 33.26 20.10
C LYS A 55 16.17 33.97 18.74
N GLN A 56 17.01 34.97 18.47
CA GLN A 56 17.04 35.65 17.18
C GLN A 56 17.52 34.72 16.07
N ILE A 57 18.54 33.88 16.34
CA ILE A 57 19.02 32.85 15.40
C ILE A 57 17.93 31.83 15.11
N ILE A 58 17.23 31.35 16.15
CA ILE A 58 16.08 30.43 15.99
C ILE A 58 15.00 31.06 15.09
N ALA A 59 14.67 32.33 15.34
CA ALA A 59 13.67 33.03 14.53
C ALA A 59 14.15 33.24 13.08
N ALA A 60 15.41 33.63 12.88
CA ALA A 60 15.99 33.85 11.56
C ALA A 60 16.03 32.58 10.69
N ASN A 61 16.22 31.41 11.32
CA ASN A 61 16.19 30.11 10.64
C ASN A 61 14.78 29.52 10.48
N ASN A 62 13.73 30.21 10.94
CA ASN A 62 12.32 29.80 10.83
C ASN A 62 12.03 28.40 11.41
N LEU A 63 12.60 28.08 12.58
CA LEU A 63 12.44 26.74 13.19
C LEU A 63 11.01 26.42 13.66
N SER A 64 10.07 27.37 13.55
CA SER A 64 8.64 27.09 13.75
C SER A 64 8.02 26.33 12.59
N SER A 65 8.68 26.33 11.43
CA SER A 65 8.18 25.77 10.17
C SER A 65 9.18 24.80 9.53
N ASN A 66 10.48 25.01 9.74
CA ASN A 66 11.55 24.17 9.21
C ASN A 66 12.01 23.16 10.26
N PHE A 67 12.33 21.95 9.82
CA PHE A 67 12.89 20.92 10.69
C PHE A 67 14.35 21.24 11.01
N VAL A 68 14.72 21.15 12.29
CA VAL A 68 16.08 21.51 12.73
C VAL A 68 17.16 20.61 12.11
N GLY A 69 16.83 19.35 11.80
CA GLY A 69 17.76 18.41 11.16
C GLY A 69 18.08 18.72 9.71
N ASP A 70 17.30 19.58 9.04
CA ASP A 70 17.45 19.88 7.61
C ASP A 70 18.22 21.19 7.36
N LEU A 71 18.69 21.85 8.41
CA LEU A 71 19.43 23.10 8.30
C LEU A 71 20.88 22.82 7.91
N ASP A 72 21.36 23.47 6.86
CA ASP A 72 22.79 23.60 6.53
C ASP A 72 23.29 24.97 6.98
N ASP A 73 23.42 25.17 8.29
CA ASP A 73 23.63 26.49 8.90
C ASP A 73 25.07 26.79 9.33
N GLY A 74 26.01 25.93 8.93
CA GLY A 74 27.43 26.18 9.15
C GLY A 74 27.87 26.21 10.62
N GLN A 75 27.29 25.37 11.49
CA GLN A 75 27.62 25.11 12.91
C GLN A 75 26.91 25.96 13.97
N THR A 76 26.04 26.91 13.59
CA THR A 76 25.40 27.80 14.58
C THR A 76 24.32 27.06 15.38
N ILE A 77 23.56 26.18 14.74
CA ILE A 77 22.57 25.30 15.34
C ILE A 77 23.09 23.87 15.22
N VAL A 78 23.31 23.22 16.36
CA VAL A 78 23.81 21.85 16.43
C VAL A 78 22.66 20.92 16.76
N PHE A 79 22.20 20.15 15.78
CA PHE A 79 21.25 19.07 15.98
C PHE A 79 21.90 17.91 16.76
N HIS A 80 21.17 17.35 17.72
CA HIS A 80 21.63 16.19 18.49
C HIS A 80 20.85 14.94 18.08
N LYS A 81 19.77 14.64 18.79
CA LYS A 81 18.91 13.47 18.59
C LYS A 81 17.45 13.87 18.69
N SER A 82 16.60 13.04 18.12
CA SER A 82 15.15 13.18 18.23
C SER A 82 14.51 11.98 18.93
N GLU A 83 13.36 12.20 19.54
CA GLU A 83 12.55 11.17 20.20
C GLU A 83 11.07 11.37 19.87
N TYR A 84 10.31 10.27 19.86
CA TYR A 84 8.86 10.32 19.72
C TYR A 84 8.20 10.33 21.10
N LEU A 85 7.28 11.27 21.29
CA LEU A 85 6.52 11.43 22.54
C LEU A 85 5.27 10.56 22.47
N TYR A 86 5.40 9.28 22.81
CA TYR A 86 4.32 8.29 22.69
C TYR A 86 3.08 8.63 23.53
N ASP A 87 3.23 9.41 24.60
CA ASP A 87 2.12 9.95 25.39
C ASP A 87 1.24 10.93 24.62
N THR A 88 1.75 11.50 23.53
CA THR A 88 1.02 12.40 22.63
C THR A 88 0.40 11.69 21.42
N LEU A 89 0.57 10.36 21.31
CA LEU A 89 0.00 9.59 20.23
C LEU A 89 -1.53 9.75 20.23
N SER A 90 -2.08 10.16 19.08
CA SER A 90 -3.51 10.27 18.86
C SER A 90 -3.93 9.45 17.66
N SER A 91 -5.06 8.75 17.80
CA SER A 91 -5.65 7.99 16.71
C SER A 91 -6.17 8.89 15.61
N MET A 92 -5.96 8.47 14.37
CA MET A 92 -6.49 9.13 13.20
C MET A 92 -7.67 8.33 12.65
N VAL A 93 -8.72 9.02 12.21
CA VAL A 93 -9.83 8.40 11.47
C VAL A 93 -9.62 8.57 9.96
N PRO A 94 -10.18 7.69 9.10
CA PRO A 94 -10.00 7.77 7.66
C PRO A 94 -10.32 9.14 7.06
N ASP A 95 -11.36 9.82 7.52
CA ASP A 95 -11.74 11.14 7.01
C ASP A 95 -10.63 12.19 7.17
N HIS A 96 -9.88 12.13 8.27
CA HIS A 96 -8.69 12.97 8.50
C HIS A 96 -7.46 12.51 7.71
N ASN A 97 -7.50 11.30 7.15
CA ASN A 97 -6.49 10.70 6.30
C ASN A 97 -6.94 10.64 4.83
N GLN A 98 -7.76 11.59 4.37
CA GLN A 98 -8.27 11.66 2.99
C GLN A 98 -9.12 10.44 2.56
N GLY A 99 -9.83 9.84 3.51
CA GLY A 99 -10.59 8.60 3.31
C GLY A 99 -9.72 7.33 3.35
N HIS A 100 -8.39 7.47 3.53
CA HIS A 100 -7.51 6.32 3.52
C HIS A 100 -7.52 5.56 4.85
N ALA A 101 -7.28 4.24 4.79
CA ALA A 101 -7.24 3.39 5.97
C ALA A 101 -6.26 3.92 7.03
N THR A 102 -6.71 3.90 8.27
CA THR A 102 -5.90 4.22 9.46
C THR A 102 -5.75 3.02 10.39
N ILE A 103 -6.51 1.95 10.15
CA ILE A 103 -6.38 0.66 10.83
C ILE A 103 -6.42 -0.43 9.76
N ILE A 104 -5.42 -1.30 9.77
CA ILE A 104 -5.31 -2.46 8.87
C ILE A 104 -5.05 -3.69 9.73
N VAL A 105 -5.85 -4.74 9.54
CA VAL A 105 -5.65 -6.05 10.19
C VAL A 105 -5.03 -6.99 9.17
N LEU A 106 -3.95 -7.66 9.57
CA LEU A 106 -3.12 -8.51 8.73
C LEU A 106 -3.05 -9.93 9.29
N ASP A 107 -2.87 -10.92 8.43
CA ASP A 107 -2.57 -12.29 8.82
C ASP A 107 -1.07 -12.48 9.15
N SER A 108 -0.67 -13.72 9.47
CA SER A 108 0.73 -14.04 9.78
C SER A 108 1.71 -13.87 8.61
N ASN A 109 1.21 -13.77 7.38
CA ASN A 109 2.00 -13.52 6.17
C ASN A 109 2.01 -12.02 5.81
N HIS A 110 1.48 -11.15 6.66
CA HIS A 110 1.25 -9.73 6.40
C HIS A 110 0.29 -9.46 5.23
N GLU A 111 -0.61 -10.40 4.91
CA GLU A 111 -1.70 -10.17 3.97
C GLU A 111 -2.88 -9.49 4.66
N THR A 112 -3.52 -8.55 3.96
CA THR A 112 -4.63 -7.78 4.53
C THR A 112 -5.90 -8.61 4.66
N ILE A 113 -6.44 -8.66 5.88
CA ILE A 113 -7.74 -9.28 6.19
C ILE A 113 -8.86 -8.25 6.07
N CYS A 114 -8.69 -7.08 6.71
CA CYS A 114 -9.66 -6.00 6.64
C CYS A 114 -9.05 -4.64 7.03
N MET A 115 -9.75 -3.55 6.68
CA MET A 115 -9.32 -2.19 6.96
C MET A 115 -10.53 -1.26 7.16
N ASN A 116 -10.33 -0.13 7.86
CA ASN A 116 -11.40 0.83 8.19
C ASN A 116 -11.61 1.95 7.17
N GLY A 117 -10.87 1.94 6.06
CA GLY A 117 -10.94 2.91 4.97
C GLY A 117 -10.40 2.28 3.68
N HIS A 118 -9.94 3.09 2.72
CA HIS A 118 -9.28 2.58 1.52
C HIS A 118 -7.75 2.72 1.65
N ASP A 119 -6.94 1.70 1.36
CA ASP A 119 -5.48 1.90 1.30
C ASP A 119 -4.97 1.70 -0.14
N PRO A 120 -4.44 2.74 -0.80
CA PRO A 120 -3.94 2.63 -2.17
C PRO A 120 -2.76 1.66 -2.31
N GLN A 121 -2.00 1.39 -1.25
CA GLN A 121 -0.90 0.42 -1.30
C GLN A 121 -1.40 -1.02 -1.21
N VAL A 122 -2.45 -1.26 -0.43
CA VAL A 122 -3.11 -2.58 -0.39
C VAL A 122 -3.91 -2.82 -1.68
N ASP A 123 -4.56 -1.79 -2.21
CA ASP A 123 -5.30 -1.88 -3.47
C ASP A 123 -4.37 -2.01 -4.68
N ARG A 124 -3.13 -1.48 -4.63
CA ARG A 124 -2.12 -1.71 -5.68
C ARG A 124 -1.89 -3.20 -5.91
N SER A 125 -1.71 -4.00 -4.87
CA SER A 125 -1.53 -5.46 -4.98
C SER A 125 -2.72 -6.21 -5.60
N VAL A 126 -3.86 -5.55 -5.80
CA VAL A 126 -5.11 -6.12 -6.35
C VAL A 126 -5.63 -5.30 -7.54
N ARG A 127 -4.91 -4.27 -7.99
CA ARG A 127 -5.42 -3.33 -9.00
C ARG A 127 -5.49 -4.02 -10.36
N LYS A 128 -6.69 -4.52 -10.66
CA LYS A 128 -7.05 -5.13 -11.93
C LYS A 128 -7.30 -4.05 -12.96
N GLU A 129 -6.46 -3.99 -13.99
CA GLU A 129 -6.65 -3.07 -15.11
C GLU A 129 -6.86 -3.84 -16.42
N LEU A 130 -7.88 -3.42 -17.18
CA LEU A 130 -8.06 -3.92 -18.54
C LEU A 130 -7.04 -3.25 -19.46
N ARG A 131 -6.27 -4.06 -20.18
CA ARG A 131 -5.30 -3.63 -21.18
C ARG A 131 -5.54 -4.34 -22.50
N VAL A 132 -5.17 -3.68 -23.58
CA VAL A 132 -5.23 -4.22 -24.94
C VAL A 132 -3.81 -4.59 -25.36
N PHE A 133 -3.61 -5.87 -25.65
CA PHE A 133 -2.36 -6.40 -26.16
C PHE A 133 -2.53 -6.63 -27.66
N ALA A 134 -1.64 -6.03 -28.46
CA ALA A 134 -1.60 -6.19 -29.90
C ALA A 134 -0.25 -6.79 -30.30
N TRP A 135 -0.24 -7.85 -31.10
CA TRP A 135 1.00 -8.48 -31.55
C TRP A 135 0.96 -8.86 -33.03
N PRO A 136 2.09 -8.80 -33.76
CA PRO A 136 2.14 -9.23 -35.15
C PRO A 136 1.78 -10.71 -35.30
N TYR A 137 1.10 -11.10 -36.39
CA TYR A 137 0.73 -12.51 -36.62
C TYR A 137 1.93 -13.47 -36.68
N LYS A 138 3.13 -12.93 -36.94
CA LYS A 138 4.40 -13.66 -36.97
C LYS A 138 4.97 -13.95 -35.57
N LEU A 139 4.56 -13.18 -34.56
CA LEU A 139 5.10 -13.26 -33.20
C LEU A 139 4.46 -14.40 -32.39
N LEU A 140 3.13 -14.44 -32.36
CA LEU A 140 2.36 -15.47 -31.66
C LEU A 140 1.11 -15.85 -32.47
N PRO A 141 0.64 -17.11 -32.39
CA PRO A 141 -0.55 -17.53 -33.09
C PRO A 141 -1.80 -16.84 -32.51
N ARG A 142 -2.87 -16.75 -33.33
CA ARG A 142 -4.14 -16.09 -32.94
C ARG A 142 -4.75 -16.63 -31.64
N ASN A 143 -4.53 -17.91 -31.35
CA ASN A 143 -5.08 -18.62 -30.20
C ASN A 143 -4.12 -18.69 -29.00
N ALA A 144 -3.04 -17.89 -28.99
CA ALA A 144 -2.14 -17.78 -27.84
C ALA A 144 -2.92 -17.50 -26.54
N SER A 145 -2.52 -18.13 -25.45
CA SER A 145 -3.12 -17.93 -24.13
C SER A 145 -2.73 -16.57 -23.55
N ASP A 146 -3.46 -16.11 -22.54
CA ASP A 146 -3.14 -14.87 -21.85
C ASP A 146 -1.74 -14.93 -21.23
N GLU A 147 -1.35 -16.09 -20.69
CA GLU A 147 0.00 -16.32 -20.14
C GLU A 147 1.09 -16.24 -21.22
N GLU A 148 0.86 -16.78 -22.41
CA GLU A 148 1.81 -16.72 -23.53
C GLU A 148 2.00 -15.29 -24.03
N ILE A 149 0.91 -14.52 -24.12
CA ILE A 149 0.92 -13.12 -24.55
C ILE A 149 1.64 -12.25 -23.52
N LEU A 150 1.31 -12.40 -22.23
CA LEU A 150 1.95 -11.64 -21.15
C LEU A 150 3.44 -11.93 -21.08
N LYS A 151 3.83 -13.21 -21.18
CA LYS A 151 5.24 -13.59 -21.18
C LYS A 151 5.99 -13.02 -22.39
N ALA A 152 5.37 -12.99 -23.57
CA ALA A 152 5.99 -12.40 -24.76
C ALA A 152 6.16 -10.88 -24.62
N TRP A 153 5.21 -10.19 -23.99
CA TRP A 153 5.33 -8.78 -23.64
C TRP A 153 6.46 -8.52 -22.63
N GLU A 154 6.54 -9.30 -21.55
CA GLU A 154 7.58 -9.18 -20.52
C GLU A 154 8.99 -9.43 -21.05
N ASN A 155 9.15 -10.35 -22.00
CA ASN A 155 10.44 -10.64 -22.64
C ASN A 155 10.91 -9.53 -23.58
N GLY A 156 10.04 -8.60 -23.96
CA GLY A 156 10.36 -7.48 -24.83
C GLY A 156 10.53 -7.85 -26.32
N PRO A 157 11.10 -6.96 -27.13
CA PRO A 157 11.22 -7.15 -28.57
C PRO A 157 12.10 -8.34 -28.93
N ILE A 158 11.66 -9.14 -29.91
CA ILE A 158 12.46 -10.22 -30.51
C ILE A 158 12.73 -9.96 -32.00
N PRO A 159 13.87 -10.41 -32.55
CA PRO A 159 14.15 -10.29 -33.98
C PRO A 159 13.09 -11.02 -34.80
N ALA A 160 12.60 -10.39 -35.86
CA ALA A 160 11.64 -10.98 -36.78
C ALA A 160 12.30 -12.14 -37.55
N PRO A 161 11.58 -13.24 -37.83
CA PRO A 161 12.15 -14.40 -38.53
C PRO A 161 12.68 -14.11 -39.94
N GLU A 162 12.24 -13.00 -40.57
CA GLU A 162 12.51 -12.67 -41.98
C GLU A 162 13.59 -11.60 -42.15
N ASP A 163 13.77 -10.71 -41.17
CA ASP A 163 14.86 -9.73 -41.12
C ASP A 163 15.25 -9.53 -39.66
N GLU A 164 16.45 -9.98 -39.27
CA GLU A 164 16.97 -9.85 -37.91
C GLU A 164 17.15 -8.39 -37.45
N ARG A 165 17.00 -7.42 -38.37
CA ARG A 165 17.01 -5.98 -38.08
C ARG A 165 15.62 -5.42 -37.72
N GLU A 166 14.55 -6.16 -38.00
CA GLU A 166 13.19 -5.81 -37.61
C GLU A 166 12.88 -6.47 -36.28
N MET A 167 12.46 -5.70 -35.28
CA MET A 167 12.11 -6.21 -33.96
C MET A 167 10.58 -6.28 -33.83
N SER A 168 10.06 -7.46 -33.56
CA SER A 168 8.64 -7.69 -33.28
C SER A 168 8.43 -7.73 -31.77
N GLU A 169 7.42 -7.02 -31.28
CA GLU A 169 7.05 -7.04 -29.86
C GLU A 169 5.53 -7.11 -29.68
N VAL A 170 5.11 -7.43 -28.46
CA VAL A 170 3.72 -7.27 -28.05
C VAL A 170 3.54 -5.84 -27.57
N GLU A 171 2.69 -5.08 -28.25
CA GLU A 171 2.34 -3.71 -27.91
C GLU A 171 1.20 -3.70 -26.89
N ILE A 172 1.25 -2.80 -25.91
CA ILE A 172 0.24 -2.67 -24.85
C ILE A 172 -0.41 -1.28 -24.89
N TYR A 173 -1.73 -1.24 -24.75
CA TYR A 173 -2.54 -0.03 -24.77
C TYR A 173 -3.60 -0.03 -23.67
N THR A 174 -3.99 1.16 -23.23
CA THR A 174 -5.30 1.35 -22.60
C THR A 174 -6.43 1.20 -23.64
N PRO A 175 -7.67 0.88 -23.23
CA PRO A 175 -8.80 0.84 -24.18
C PRO A 175 -9.01 2.15 -24.94
N ASP A 176 -8.73 3.30 -24.31
CA ASP A 176 -8.89 4.61 -24.93
C ASP A 176 -7.81 4.86 -25.98
N GLU A 177 -6.52 4.64 -25.67
CA GLU A 177 -5.42 4.74 -26.64
C GLU A 177 -5.59 3.79 -27.83
N PHE A 178 -6.07 2.56 -27.57
CA PHE A 178 -6.36 1.60 -28.62
C PHE A 178 -7.50 2.09 -29.53
N SER A 179 -8.54 2.67 -28.95
CA SER A 179 -9.67 3.23 -29.69
C SER A 179 -9.24 4.43 -30.55
N GLU A 180 -8.46 5.35 -30.00
CA GLU A 180 -7.87 6.47 -30.74
C GLU A 180 -7.06 5.97 -31.93
N ARG A 181 -6.18 4.98 -31.72
CA ARG A 181 -5.32 4.43 -32.78
C ARG A 181 -6.10 3.77 -33.91
N ILE A 182 -7.19 3.06 -33.61
CA ILE A 182 -8.09 2.51 -34.64
C ILE A 182 -8.79 3.62 -35.41
N ASN A 183 -9.27 4.65 -34.72
CA ASN A 183 -10.02 5.74 -35.33
C ASN A 183 -9.15 6.61 -36.24
N ASP A 184 -7.89 6.84 -35.84
CA ASP A 184 -6.96 7.74 -36.53
C ASP A 184 -6.22 7.08 -37.70
N ASN A 185 -6.09 5.74 -37.69
CA ASN A 185 -5.39 5.00 -38.74
C ASN A 185 -6.22 3.81 -39.25
N LYS A 186 -6.70 3.93 -40.50
CA LYS A 186 -7.51 2.90 -41.19
C LYS A 186 -6.89 1.50 -41.24
N CYS A 187 -5.57 1.39 -41.10
CA CYS A 187 -4.82 0.13 -41.18
C CYS A 187 -3.93 -0.09 -39.94
N ALA A 188 -4.28 0.50 -38.79
CA ALA A 188 -3.44 0.50 -37.58
C ALA A 188 -2.95 -0.89 -37.13
N PHE A 189 -3.72 -1.94 -37.41
CA PHE A 189 -3.50 -3.30 -36.93
C PHE A 189 -3.70 -4.37 -38.03
N ASP A 190 -3.48 -4.00 -39.31
CA ASP A 190 -3.77 -4.87 -40.46
C ASP A 190 -3.01 -6.22 -40.44
N ASN A 191 -1.87 -6.25 -39.73
CA ASN A 191 -1.02 -7.43 -39.55
C ASN A 191 -0.90 -7.90 -38.09
N TYR A 192 -1.84 -7.50 -37.23
CA TYR A 192 -1.80 -7.75 -35.80
C TYR A 192 -3.01 -8.58 -35.34
N TYR A 193 -2.77 -9.44 -34.36
CA TYR A 193 -3.82 -9.95 -33.48
C TYR A 193 -3.96 -9.06 -32.26
N VAL A 194 -5.13 -9.07 -31.66
CA VAL A 194 -5.47 -8.22 -30.51
C VAL A 194 -6.20 -9.05 -29.45
N ARG A 195 -5.88 -8.82 -28.19
CA ARG A 195 -6.60 -9.38 -27.04
C ARG A 195 -6.70 -8.39 -25.89
N PHE A 196 -7.85 -8.40 -25.22
CA PHE A 196 -8.10 -7.63 -24.02
C PHE A 196 -7.86 -8.54 -22.81
N ILE A 197 -6.92 -8.16 -21.94
CA ILE A 197 -6.53 -8.94 -20.76
C ILE A 197 -6.65 -8.05 -19.53
N ILE A 198 -7.25 -8.59 -18.47
CA ILE A 198 -7.22 -7.94 -17.16
C ILE A 198 -5.91 -8.33 -16.49
N ILE A 199 -5.02 -7.35 -16.30
CA ILE A 199 -3.75 -7.54 -15.58
C ILE A 199 -3.87 -7.04 -14.14
N THR A 200 -3.18 -7.68 -13.22
CA THR A 200 -2.93 -7.13 -11.89
C THR A 200 -1.61 -6.39 -11.93
N LEU A 201 -1.60 -5.11 -11.56
CA LEU A 201 -0.39 -4.27 -11.51
C LEU A 201 0.34 -4.37 -10.16
#